data_AF-A0A0G0XT86-F1
#
_entry.id   AF-A0A0G0XT86-F1
#
_cell.length_a   1.000
_cell.length_b   1.000
_cell.length_c   1.000
_cell.angle_alpha   90.00
_cell.angle_beta   90.00
_cell.angle_gamma   90.00
#
_symmetry.space_group_name_H-M   'P 1'
#
loop_
_entity.id
_entity.type
_entity.pdbx_description
1 polymer ?
#
loop_
_entity_poly.entity_id
_entity_poly.type
_entity_poly.pdbx_seq_one_letter_code
_entity_poly.pdbx_strand_id
1 'polypeptide(L)'
;MIEKISFSLIGLFVLLMIWPWLMELILYDKTTRQTRQRLQLLIKRANNGNDAARRACDRNGLINKGMVLCEDGINVKSVYSLPHRWQ
;
A
#
# COMPACT_ATOMS: atom_id res chain seq x y z
N MET A 1 -36.08 -32.51 -15.80
CA MET A 1 -35.65 -32.21 -14.41
C MET A 1 -34.15 -32.48 -14.20
N ILE A 2 -33.54 -33.43 -14.92
CA ILE A 2 -32.11 -33.79 -14.83
C ILE A 2 -31.16 -32.69 -15.36
N GLU A 3 -31.51 -31.96 -16.42
CA GLU A 3 -30.64 -30.90 -16.98
C GLU A 3 -30.37 -29.72 -16.04
N LYS A 4 -31.30 -29.38 -15.15
CA LYS A 4 -31.12 -28.28 -14.19
C LYS A 4 -30.11 -28.63 -13.09
N ILE A 5 -29.95 -29.91 -12.78
CA ILE A 5 -29.02 -30.39 -11.75
C ILE A 5 -27.58 -30.30 -12.25
N SER A 6 -27.34 -30.63 -13.53
CA SER A 6 -26.02 -30.52 -14.15
C SER A 6 -25.52 -29.08 -14.26
N PHE A 7 -26.39 -28.13 -14.63
CA PHE A 7 -26.02 -26.71 -14.65
C PHE A 7 -25.67 -26.16 -13.26
N SER A 8 -26.37 -26.61 -12.22
CA SER A 8 -26.10 -26.21 -10.83
C SER A 8 -24.73 -26.71 -10.33
N LEU A 9 -24.38 -27.96 -10.63
CA LEU A 9 -23.09 -28.56 -10.27
C LEU A 9 -21.92 -27.90 -11.00
N ILE A 10 -22.09 -27.57 -12.28
CA ILE A 10 -21.07 -26.85 -13.08
C ILE A 10 -20.89 -25.43 -12.53
N GLY A 11 -21.98 -24.73 -12.19
CA GLY A 11 -21.92 -23.41 -11.58
C GLY A 11 -21.21 -23.41 -10.22
N LEU A 12 -21.47 -24.42 -9.39
CA LEU A 12 -20.79 -24.61 -8.10
C LEU A 12 -19.30 -24.88 -8.28
N PHE A 13 -18.93 -25.70 -9.27
CA PHE A 13 -17.54 -26.03 -9.56
C PHE A 13 -16.77 -24.80 -10.05
N VAL A 14 -17.38 -23.97 -10.92
CA VAL A 14 -16.79 -22.70 -11.37
C VAL A 14 -16.62 -21.72 -10.20
N LEU A 15 -17.60 -21.61 -9.31
CA LEU A 15 -17.50 -20.78 -8.10
C LEU A 15 -16.36 -21.24 -7.18
N LEU A 16 -16.23 -22.54 -6.94
CA LEU A 16 -15.16 -23.11 -6.12
C LEU A 16 -13.76 -22.90 -6.75
N MET A 17 -13.67 -22.85 -8.08
CA MET A 17 -12.41 -22.58 -8.77
C MET A 17 -12.00 -21.10 -8.72
N ILE A 18 -12.97 -20.17 -8.73
CA ILE A 18 -12.72 -18.72 -8.71
C ILE A 18 -12.52 -18.21 -7.27
N TRP A 19 -13.13 -18.86 -6.28
CA TRP A 19 -13.12 -18.43 -4.87
C TRP A 19 -11.71 -18.25 -4.27
N PRO A 20 -10.73 -19.16 -4.47
CA PRO A 20 -9.39 -19.00 -3.91
C PRO A 20 -8.68 -17.76 -4.45
N TRP A 21 -8.80 -17.52 -5.76
CA TRP A 21 -8.23 -16.34 -6.42
C TRP A 21 -8.85 -15.04 -5.90
N LEU A 22 -10.17 -15.04 -5.68
CA LEU A 22 -10.86 -13.88 -5.12
C LEU A 22 -10.38 -13.58 -3.70
N MET A 23 -10.19 -14.60 -2.88
CA MET A 23 -9.69 -14.45 -1.51
C MET A 23 -8.25 -13.96 -1.46
N GLU A 24 -7.39 -14.46 -2.35
CA GLU A 24 -6.01 -14.00 -2.50
C GLU A 24 -5.95 -12.53 -2.91
N LEU A 25 -6.82 -12.10 -3.84
CA LEU A 25 -6.94 -10.70 -4.25
C LEU A 25 -7.38 -9.78 -3.10
N ILE A 26 -8.36 -10.24 -2.30
CA ILE A 26 -8.85 -9.48 -1.12
C ILE A 26 -7.76 -9.38 -0.04
N LEU A 27 -7.01 -10.45 0.20
CA LEU A 27 -5.91 -10.45 1.16
C LEU A 27 -4.76 -9.55 0.69
N TYR A 28 -4.45 -9.58 -0.61
CA TYR A 28 -3.47 -8.70 -1.22
C TYR A 28 -3.85 -7.21 -1.08
N ASP A 29 -5.11 -6.85 -1.33
CA ASP A 29 -5.57 -5.46 -1.16
C ASP A 29 -5.47 -5.00 0.30
N LYS A 30 -5.89 -5.85 1.25
CA LYS A 30 -5.81 -5.53 2.70
C LYS A 30 -4.36 -5.31 3.16
N THR A 31 -3.46 -6.20 2.79
CA THR A 31 -2.03 -6.09 3.16
C THR A 31 -1.37 -4.86 2.54
N THR A 32 -1.74 -4.52 1.30
CA THR A 32 -1.26 -3.33 0.60
C THR A 32 -1.72 -2.05 1.32
N ARG A 33 -2.99 -1.97 1.72
CA ARG A 33 -3.53 -0.83 2.48
C ARG A 33 -2.87 -0.66 3.85
N GLN A 34 -2.65 -1.75 4.58
CA GLN A 34 -1.95 -1.69 5.87
C GLN A 34 -0.51 -1.22 5.72
N THR A 35 0.19 -1.72 4.70
CA THR A 35 1.57 -1.31 4.40
C THR A 35 1.61 0.18 4.06
N ARG A 36 0.68 0.66 3.24
CA ARG A 36 0.54 2.08 2.90
C ARG A 36 0.33 2.96 4.13
N GLN A 37 -0.58 2.58 5.03
CA GLN A 37 -0.82 3.33 6.28
C GLN A 37 0.43 3.40 7.16
N ARG A 38 1.17 2.29 7.29
CA ARG A 38 2.42 2.26 8.06
C ARG A 38 3.47 3.18 7.45
N LEU A 39 3.63 3.19 6.13
CA LEU A 39 4.56 4.07 5.43
C LEU A 39 4.17 5.54 5.59
N GLN A 40 2.89 5.88 5.46
CA GLN A 40 2.40 7.25 5.68
C GLN A 40 2.70 7.74 7.10
N LEU A 41 2.48 6.88 8.10
CA LEU A 41 2.76 7.22 9.50
C LEU A 41 4.27 7.41 9.75
N LEU A 42 5.10 6.58 9.12
CA LEU A 42 6.55 6.71 9.16
C LEU A 42 7.01 8.04 8.54
N ILE A 43 6.50 8.37 7.35
CA ILE A 43 6.76 9.63 6.63
C ILE A 43 6.35 10.83 7.49
N LYS A 44 5.15 10.79 8.08
CA LYS A 44 4.67 11.87 8.96
C LYS A 44 5.61 12.10 10.15
N ARG A 45 6.08 11.01 10.79
CA ARG A 45 7.05 11.11 11.88
C ARG A 45 8.39 11.66 11.40
N ALA A 46 8.87 11.24 10.23
CA ALA A 46 10.11 11.73 9.64
C ALA A 46 10.04 13.22 9.30
N ASN A 47 8.94 13.68 8.69
CA ASN A 47 8.71 15.08 8.34
C ASN A 47 8.51 15.98 9.58
N ASN A 48 8.02 15.41 10.69
CA ASN A 48 7.95 16.07 11.99
C ASN A 48 9.30 16.14 12.74
N GLY A 49 10.39 15.67 12.14
CA GLY A 49 11.74 15.80 12.72
C GLY A 49 12.21 14.61 13.57
N ASN A 50 11.56 13.45 13.50
CA ASN A 50 12.03 12.25 14.19
C ASN A 50 13.18 11.57 13.42
N ASP A 51 14.40 11.60 13.97
CA ASP A 51 15.59 11.06 13.31
C ASP A 51 15.60 9.54 13.10
N ALA A 52 14.97 8.77 13.98
CA ALA A 52 14.82 7.33 13.79
C ALA A 52 13.90 7.04 12.59
N ALA A 53 12.81 7.81 12.47
CA ALA A 53 11.91 7.71 11.34
C ALA A 53 12.57 8.18 10.04
N ARG A 54 13.38 9.26 10.06
CA ARG A 54 14.15 9.71 8.89
C ARG A 54 15.11 8.63 8.40
N ARG A 55 15.89 8.02 9.29
CA ARG A 55 16.79 6.89 8.96
C ARG A 55 16.03 5.67 8.41
N ALA A 56 14.84 5.41 8.92
CA ALA A 56 13.99 4.34 8.40
C ALA A 56 13.44 4.68 7.01
N CYS A 57 13.07 5.94 6.75
CA CYS A 57 12.67 6.41 5.43
C CYS A 57 13.81 6.36 4.42
N ASP A 58 15.02 6.78 4.81
CA ASP A 58 16.21 6.78 3.96
C ASP A 58 16.62 5.36 3.49
N ARG A 59 16.33 4.34 4.30
CA ARG A 59 16.59 2.93 3.96
C ARG A 59 15.43 2.26 3.21
N ASN A 60 14.32 2.95 3.01
CA ASN A 60 13.12 2.37 2.43
C ASN A 60 12.99 2.75 0.96
N GLY A 61 13.17 1.78 0.06
CA GLY A 61 13.08 1.98 -1.39
C GLY A 61 11.68 2.34 -1.93
N LEU A 62 10.64 2.29 -1.09
CA LEU A 62 9.27 2.68 -1.46
C LEU A 62 8.96 4.14 -1.11
N ILE A 63 9.88 4.85 -0.46
CA ILE A 63 9.68 6.23 0.01
C ILE A 63 10.55 7.16 -0.83
N ASN A 64 9.92 8.18 -1.41
CA ASN A 64 10.62 9.23 -2.12
C ASN A 64 11.20 10.23 -1.12
N LYS A 65 12.44 10.65 -1.38
CA LYS A 65 13.11 11.72 -0.65
C LYS A 65 13.23 12.94 -1.53
N GLY A 66 12.69 14.05 -1.06
CA GLY A 66 12.81 15.37 -1.67
C GLY A 66 13.45 16.37 -0.72
N MET A 67 13.64 17.58 -1.22
CA MET A 67 14.10 18.73 -0.45
C MET A 67 13.18 19.91 -0.75
N VAL A 68 12.88 20.69 0.27
CA VAL A 68 12.16 21.96 0.15
C VAL A 68 12.97 23.04 0.85
N LEU A 69 12.99 24.22 0.23
CA LEU A 69 13.54 25.42 0.83
C LEU A 69 12.68 25.80 2.03
N CYS A 70 13.33 26.13 3.14
CA CYS A 70 12.68 26.73 4.29
C CYS A 70 12.26 28.18 3.98
N GLU A 71 11.35 28.74 4.78
CA GLU A 71 10.84 30.11 4.60
C GLU A 71 11.95 31.18 4.71
N ASP A 72 13.06 30.85 5.37
CA ASP A 72 14.25 31.70 5.48
C ASP A 72 15.06 31.82 4.18
N GLY A 73 14.72 31.05 3.14
CA GLY A 73 15.36 31.12 1.83
C GLY A 73 16.80 30.60 1.77
N ILE A 74 17.35 30.15 2.89
CA ILE A 74 18.76 29.74 3.03
C ILE A 74 18.84 28.26 3.42
N ASN A 75 17.94 27.81 4.29
CA ASN A 75 17.97 26.44 4.76
C ASN A 75 17.13 25.51 3.87
N VAL A 76 17.55 24.25 3.79
CA VAL A 76 16.82 23.19 3.09
C VAL A 76 16.41 22.10 4.07
N LYS A 77 15.15 21.67 3.99
CA LYS A 77 14.62 20.55 4.76
C LYS A 77 14.35 19.38 3.83
N SER A 78 14.83 18.20 4.24
CA SER A 78 14.45 16.94 3.59
C SER A 78 13.00 16.60 3.92
N VAL A 79 12.22 16.30 2.89
CA VAL A 79 10.82 15.89 2.98
C VAL A 79 10.65 14.53 2.34
N TYR A 80 9.90 13.67 3.01
CA TYR A 80 9.58 12.32 2.55
C TYR A 80 8.14 12.28 2.03
N SER A 81 7.90 11.49 0.98
CA SER A 81 6.58 11.28 0.41
C SER A 81 6.45 9.86 -0.17
N LEU A 82 5.21 9.41 -0.38
CA LEU A 82 4.94 8.20 -1.15
C LEU A 82 4.94 8.52 -2.65
N PRO A 83 5.31 7.56 -3.52
CA PRO A 83 5.14 7.72 -4.96
C PRO A 83 3.68 7.97 -5.32
N HIS A 84 3.42 8.74 -6.39
CA HIS A 84 2.09 9.19 -6.77
C HIS A 84 1.09 8.04 -7.00
N ARG A 85 1.56 6.88 -7.46
CA ARG A 85 0.76 5.65 -7.59
C ARG A 85 0.22 5.11 -6.25
N TRP A 86 0.79 5.58 -5.13
CA TRP A 86 0.44 5.23 -3.75
C TRP A 86 -0.10 6.44 -2.94
N GLN A 87 -0.28 7.60 -3.58
CA GLN A 87 -1.02 8.75 -3.03
C GLN A 87 -2.52 8.56 -3.18
#